data_AF-A0A0M6YD75-F1
#
_entry.id   AF-A0A0M6YD75-F1
#
_cell.length_a   1.000
_cell.length_b   1.000
_cell.length_c   1.000
_cell.angle_alpha   90.00
_cell.angle_beta   90.00
_cell.angle_gamma   90.00
#
_symmetry.space_group_name_H-M   'P 1'
#
loop_
_entity.id
_entity.type
_entity.pdbx_description
1 polymer ?
#
loop_
_entity_poly.entity_id
_entity_poly.type
_entity_poly.pdbx_seq_one_letter_code
_entity_poly.pdbx_strand_id
1 'polypeptide(L)'
;MNEPHPRTRVLLIGGTGVFGSRLATGLRKQPGVVVRVAGRGADNDVRLDCDAPDLAARIAAEEPDIVIDAAGPFQTYGDDPYRVARAAIGIRAHYLDLSDDAGFTTGIAALDGAAKDAGVALLSGVSTVPAISSAAVEALSDGLDDIHLIDSFIVPGNRAPRGLAVMRAILAQAGQRMNVWRAGRDETVRGWGRLRRVDLPGLGRRWVSVIGAPDLTLFPTRYRARSVTFGAGLELWFMHLGLWAMALPVRWGLVPSLAPVARPMRWVAGLFERMGTDRGGMRTRVVGSGPAGTDIRDWTVIAEAGDGPHIPALPGRVMVAKLIAGDVAPGARACVGAFTLAELEAMSTDLALTYERRDTPFVPVFRQALGASFDGLPAAVRDLHDVLAYRRWSGTARVDRGTGLRSRLICAIVGFPHATPDTDVTVTMERRDGTEIWIRDFGGKRFRSHLQSVGTPGDGVVTERFGPLTFRIGLTVVDGALTYPVLSGRCGPLPIPAWLLPRSETTEAADGDAATFDVKVSLPGAGLLVRYRGRLTPDG
;
A
#
# COMPACT_ATOMS: atom_id res chain seq x y z
N MET A 1 -36.67 -27.45 27.40
CA MET A 1 -35.53 -28.36 27.16
C MET A 1 -34.84 -27.84 25.91
N ASN A 2 -33.71 -27.15 26.05
CA ASN A 2 -32.93 -26.72 24.89
C ASN A 2 -32.18 -27.95 24.35
N GLU A 3 -32.52 -28.40 23.15
CA GLU A 3 -31.64 -29.29 22.40
C GLU A 3 -30.24 -28.66 22.35
N PRO A 4 -29.17 -29.43 22.64
CA PRO A 4 -27.82 -28.92 22.48
C PRO A 4 -27.65 -28.56 21.00
N HIS A 5 -27.35 -27.29 20.72
CA HIS A 5 -26.95 -26.89 19.36
C HIS A 5 -25.83 -27.85 18.90
N PRO A 6 -25.90 -28.38 17.67
CA PRO A 6 -24.84 -29.25 17.16
C PRO A 6 -23.51 -28.50 17.25
N ARG A 7 -22.51 -29.13 17.88
CA ARG A 7 -21.19 -28.52 18.06
C ARG A 7 -20.43 -28.60 16.74
N THR A 8 -20.03 -27.46 16.19
CA THR A 8 -19.18 -27.36 15.00
C THR A 8 -17.75 -27.77 15.31
N ARG A 9 -17.23 -28.76 14.58
CA ARG A 9 -15.89 -29.32 14.72
C ARG A 9 -14.92 -28.58 13.81
N VAL A 10 -13.92 -27.94 14.42
CA VAL A 10 -12.86 -27.23 13.71
C VAL A 10 -11.55 -27.99 13.87
N LEU A 11 -10.96 -28.40 12.74
CA LEU A 11 -9.59 -28.92 12.69
C LEU A 11 -8.63 -27.80 12.30
N LEU A 12 -7.80 -27.35 13.24
CA LEU A 12 -6.85 -26.26 13.04
C LEU A 12 -5.43 -26.81 12.88
N ILE A 13 -4.91 -26.77 11.65
CA ILE A 13 -3.55 -27.20 11.35
C ILE A 13 -2.58 -26.06 11.63
N GLY A 14 -1.50 -26.32 12.37
CA GLY A 14 -0.54 -25.29 12.77
C GLY A 14 -0.98 -24.47 13.99
N GLY A 15 -1.92 -24.97 14.79
CA GLY A 15 -2.45 -24.29 15.98
C GLY A 15 -1.46 -24.08 17.13
N THR A 16 -0.22 -24.57 17.05
CA THR A 16 0.87 -24.28 18.00
C THR A 16 1.77 -23.13 17.56
N GLY A 17 1.55 -22.58 16.36
CA GLY A 17 2.25 -21.38 15.86
C GLY A 17 1.76 -20.08 16.50
N VAL A 18 2.41 -18.96 16.14
CA VAL A 18 2.11 -17.63 16.72
C VAL A 18 0.65 -17.22 16.48
N PHE A 19 0.16 -17.31 15.24
CA PHE A 19 -1.21 -16.93 14.90
C PHE A 19 -2.21 -18.06 15.14
N GLY A 20 -1.85 -19.30 14.78
CA GLY A 20 -2.68 -20.48 15.01
C GLY A 20 -3.10 -20.64 16.48
N SER A 21 -2.17 -20.48 17.45
CA SER A 21 -2.51 -20.60 18.87
C SER A 21 -3.52 -19.56 19.36
N ARG A 22 -3.44 -18.34 18.82
CA ARG A 22 -4.36 -17.23 19.14
C ARG A 22 -5.73 -17.44 18.52
N LEU A 23 -5.77 -17.96 17.29
CA LEU A 23 -7.00 -18.37 16.65
C LEU A 23 -7.66 -19.52 17.43
N ALA A 24 -6.90 -20.56 17.80
CA ALA A 24 -7.38 -21.67 18.61
C ALA A 24 -8.01 -21.18 19.92
N THR A 25 -7.29 -20.30 20.63
CA THR A 25 -7.74 -19.72 21.90
C THR A 25 -9.01 -18.89 21.73
N GLY A 26 -9.10 -18.12 20.64
CA GLY A 26 -10.29 -17.33 20.31
C GLY A 26 -11.51 -18.18 19.97
N LEU A 27 -11.34 -19.17 19.10
CA LEU A 27 -12.41 -20.07 18.67
C LEU A 27 -12.95 -20.92 19.82
N ARG A 28 -12.11 -21.34 20.76
CA ARG A 28 -12.55 -22.07 21.97
C ARG A 28 -13.45 -21.25 22.89
N LYS A 29 -13.46 -19.92 22.76
CA LYS A 29 -14.40 -19.04 23.48
C LYS A 29 -15.74 -18.88 22.76
N GLN A 30 -15.86 -19.29 21.49
CA GLN A 30 -17.09 -19.16 20.74
C GLN A 30 -18.09 -20.27 21.12
N PRO A 31 -19.37 -19.95 21.38
CA PRO A 31 -20.38 -20.94 21.68
C PRO A 31 -20.54 -21.96 20.55
N GLY A 32 -20.65 -23.24 20.90
CA GLY A 32 -20.89 -24.30 19.92
C GLY A 32 -19.66 -24.72 19.10
N VAL A 33 -18.47 -24.16 19.33
CA VAL A 33 -17.25 -24.51 18.57
C VAL A 33 -16.35 -25.46 19.37
N VAL A 34 -15.91 -26.55 18.73
CA VAL A 34 -14.92 -27.48 19.27
C VAL A 34 -13.69 -27.48 18.39
N VAL A 35 -12.55 -27.07 18.95
CA VAL A 35 -11.29 -26.96 18.21
C VAL A 35 -10.34 -28.10 18.56
N ARG A 36 -9.91 -28.85 17.54
CA ARG A 36 -8.77 -29.78 17.63
C ARG A 36 -7.58 -29.21 16.87
N VAL A 37 -6.44 -29.12 17.55
CA VAL A 37 -5.19 -28.63 16.98
C VAL A 37 -4.42 -29.78 16.35
N ALA A 38 -4.05 -29.62 15.09
CA ALA A 38 -3.29 -30.59 14.31
C ALA A 38 -1.88 -30.08 13.98
N GLY A 39 -0.89 -30.96 14.07
CA GLY A 39 0.49 -30.64 13.70
C GLY A 39 1.47 -31.80 13.88
N ARG A 40 2.75 -31.55 13.57
CA ARG A 40 3.80 -32.59 13.59
C ARG A 40 4.24 -33.01 14.99
N GLY A 41 4.09 -32.13 15.98
CA GLY A 41 4.55 -32.33 17.35
C GLY A 41 3.62 -33.24 18.17
N ALA A 42 4.17 -33.83 19.24
CA ALA A 42 3.42 -34.70 20.14
C ALA A 42 2.38 -33.95 21.00
N ASP A 43 2.55 -32.63 21.19
CA ASP A 43 1.65 -31.79 21.99
C ASP A 43 0.37 -31.38 21.23
N ASN A 44 0.16 -31.85 20.00
CA ASN A 44 -1.04 -31.57 19.22
C ASN A 44 -2.13 -32.62 19.51
N ASP A 45 -3.40 -32.19 19.49
CA ASP A 45 -4.56 -33.10 19.63
C ASP A 45 -4.62 -34.14 18.50
N VAL A 46 -4.03 -33.82 17.35
CA VAL A 46 -3.92 -34.68 16.16
C VAL A 46 -2.51 -34.59 15.59
N ARG A 47 -1.84 -35.74 15.43
CA ARG A 47 -0.54 -35.79 14.74
C ARG A 47 -0.74 -35.82 13.23
N LEU A 48 -0.46 -34.70 12.59
CA LEU A 48 -0.70 -34.48 11.16
C LEU A 48 0.45 -33.68 10.55
N ASP A 49 0.97 -34.18 9.44
CA ASP A 49 1.92 -33.47 8.59
C ASP A 49 1.24 -33.16 7.25
N CYS A 50 1.27 -31.88 6.84
CA CYS A 50 0.66 -31.44 5.59
C CYS A 50 1.32 -32.08 4.36
N ASP A 51 2.57 -32.56 4.49
CA ASP A 51 3.29 -33.19 3.40
C ASP A 51 3.14 -34.72 3.39
N ALA A 52 2.36 -35.28 4.32
CA ALA A 52 2.14 -36.71 4.38
C ALA A 52 1.25 -37.19 3.22
N PRO A 53 1.57 -38.34 2.59
CA PRO A 53 0.77 -38.89 1.49
C PRO A 53 -0.64 -39.31 1.94
N ASP A 54 -0.84 -39.59 3.23
CA ASP A 54 -2.12 -39.97 3.83
C ASP A 54 -2.88 -38.77 4.44
N LEU A 55 -2.49 -37.52 4.12
CA LEU A 55 -3.09 -36.29 4.65
C LEU A 55 -4.62 -36.30 4.59
N ALA A 56 -5.20 -36.60 3.41
CA ALA A 56 -6.64 -36.55 3.22
C ALA A 56 -7.38 -37.56 4.13
N ALA A 57 -6.83 -38.77 4.28
CA ALA A 57 -7.39 -39.78 5.16
C ALA A 57 -7.30 -39.36 6.64
N ARG A 58 -6.19 -38.74 7.04
CA ARG A 58 -6.03 -38.20 8.40
C ARG A 58 -7.00 -37.06 8.69
N ILE A 59 -7.22 -36.15 7.76
CA ILE A 59 -8.22 -35.08 7.90
C ILE A 59 -9.63 -35.69 8.00
N ALA A 60 -9.96 -36.68 7.15
CA ALA A 60 -11.25 -37.33 7.15
C ALA A 60 -11.57 -38.04 8.47
N ALA A 61 -10.58 -38.71 9.09
CA ALA A 61 -10.74 -39.39 10.37
C ALA A 61 -11.13 -38.45 11.53
N GLU A 62 -10.87 -37.15 11.37
CA GLU A 62 -11.21 -36.12 12.35
C GLU A 62 -12.62 -35.57 12.19
N GLU A 63 -13.33 -35.95 11.11
CA GLU A 63 -14.68 -35.50 10.72
C GLU A 63 -14.93 -34.01 11.00
N PRO A 64 -14.08 -33.08 10.50
CA PRO A 64 -14.27 -31.66 10.72
C PRO A 64 -15.39 -31.09 9.85
N ASP A 65 -16.13 -30.12 10.37
CA ASP A 65 -17.02 -29.27 9.59
C ASP A 65 -16.23 -28.13 8.92
N ILE A 66 -15.14 -27.69 9.58
CA ILE A 66 -14.26 -26.62 9.11
C ILE A 66 -12.80 -27.04 9.29
N VAL A 67 -12.01 -26.96 8.22
CA VAL A 67 -10.55 -27.11 8.26
C VAL A 67 -9.91 -25.74 8.17
N ILE A 68 -9.03 -25.40 9.11
CA ILE A 68 -8.27 -24.16 9.09
C ILE A 68 -6.78 -24.45 8.93
N ASP A 69 -6.16 -23.90 7.89
CA ASP A 69 -4.72 -23.98 7.67
C ASP A 69 -4.00 -22.73 8.18
N ALA A 70 -3.26 -22.89 9.28
CA ALA A 70 -2.38 -21.89 9.87
C ALA A 70 -0.91 -22.37 9.90
N ALA A 71 -0.53 -23.36 9.07
CA ALA A 71 0.75 -24.06 9.15
C ALA A 71 1.90 -23.43 8.33
N GLY A 72 1.69 -22.26 7.73
CA GLY A 72 2.60 -21.59 6.79
C GLY A 72 4.09 -21.54 7.19
N PRO A 73 4.98 -21.12 6.26
CA PRO A 73 4.71 -20.22 5.13
C PRO A 73 4.06 -20.90 3.91
N PHE A 74 3.05 -20.26 3.34
CA PHE A 74 2.30 -20.78 2.18
C PHE A 74 3.12 -20.74 0.88
N GLN A 75 4.14 -19.88 0.83
CA GLN A 75 5.08 -19.74 -0.29
C GLN A 75 5.92 -21.01 -0.54
N THR A 76 5.97 -21.92 0.43
CA THR A 76 6.80 -23.14 0.36
C THR A 76 5.97 -24.42 0.20
N TYR A 77 4.70 -24.32 -0.14
CA TYR A 77 3.83 -25.49 -0.25
C TYR A 77 4.10 -26.37 -1.49
N GLY A 78 5.06 -26.01 -2.34
CA GLY A 78 5.53 -26.84 -3.45
C GLY A 78 4.53 -26.95 -4.60
N ASP A 79 4.57 -28.07 -5.31
CA ASP A 79 3.82 -28.30 -6.56
C ASP A 79 2.31 -28.51 -6.33
N ASP A 80 1.93 -28.90 -5.11
CA ASP A 80 0.53 -29.00 -4.70
C ASP A 80 0.21 -28.03 -3.55
N PRO A 81 0.01 -26.73 -3.85
CA PRO A 81 -0.29 -25.74 -2.82
C PRO A 81 -1.64 -25.95 -2.16
N TYR A 82 -2.63 -26.56 -2.83
CA TYR A 82 -4.00 -26.62 -2.32
C TYR A 82 -4.42 -28.01 -1.82
N ARG A 83 -3.47 -28.89 -1.50
CA ARG A 83 -3.74 -30.24 -0.97
C ARG A 83 -4.67 -30.28 0.24
N VAL A 84 -4.50 -29.37 1.20
CA VAL A 84 -5.37 -29.28 2.39
C VAL A 84 -6.79 -28.87 2.00
N ALA A 85 -6.93 -27.85 1.14
CA ALA A 85 -8.23 -27.40 0.66
C ALA A 85 -8.96 -28.49 -0.14
N ARG A 86 -8.24 -29.26 -0.96
CA ARG A 86 -8.82 -30.41 -1.68
C ARG A 86 -9.25 -31.54 -0.75
N ALA A 87 -8.47 -31.82 0.30
CA ALA A 87 -8.87 -32.79 1.32
C ALA A 87 -10.18 -32.35 2.02
N ALA A 88 -10.31 -31.05 2.33
CA ALA A 88 -11.54 -30.50 2.91
C ALA A 88 -12.75 -30.64 1.97
N ILE A 89 -12.59 -30.34 0.67
CA ILE A 89 -13.64 -30.58 -0.35
C ILE A 89 -14.07 -32.04 -0.36
N GLY A 90 -13.10 -32.98 -0.33
CA GLY A 90 -13.38 -34.42 -0.41
C GLY A 90 -14.27 -34.96 0.71
N ILE A 91 -14.31 -34.27 1.86
CA ILE A 91 -15.16 -34.60 3.01
C ILE A 91 -16.32 -33.62 3.21
N ARG A 92 -16.54 -32.70 2.25
CA ARG A 92 -17.54 -31.62 2.34
C ARG A 92 -17.39 -30.73 3.59
N ALA A 93 -16.15 -30.47 3.98
CA ALA A 93 -15.83 -29.48 5.00
C ALA A 93 -15.52 -28.11 4.39
N HIS A 94 -15.85 -27.04 5.11
CA HIS A 94 -15.37 -25.69 4.77
C HIS A 94 -13.87 -25.57 4.99
N TYR A 95 -13.24 -24.62 4.31
CA TYR A 95 -11.80 -24.38 4.44
C TYR A 95 -11.47 -22.90 4.59
N LEU A 96 -10.60 -22.60 5.54
CA LEU A 96 -10.03 -21.27 5.76
C LEU A 96 -8.50 -21.37 5.82
N ASP A 97 -7.78 -20.39 5.30
CA ASP A 97 -6.34 -20.26 5.54
C ASP A 97 -5.93 -18.85 5.94
N LEU A 98 -4.75 -18.72 6.55
CA LEU A 98 -4.19 -17.44 7.00
C LEU A 98 -3.10 -16.94 6.03
N SER A 99 -3.22 -17.23 4.72
CA SER A 99 -2.18 -16.88 3.75
C SER A 99 -1.99 -15.38 3.58
N ASP A 100 -0.73 -14.94 3.66
CA ASP A 100 -0.28 -13.61 3.29
C ASP A 100 0.41 -13.59 1.91
N ASP A 101 0.38 -14.71 1.18
CA ASP A 101 0.97 -14.84 -0.15
C ASP A 101 -0.03 -14.52 -1.25
N ALA A 102 0.29 -13.52 -2.08
CA ALA A 102 -0.60 -13.10 -3.16
C ALA A 102 -0.90 -14.21 -4.17
N GLY A 103 0.10 -15.05 -4.51
CA GLY A 103 -0.07 -16.14 -5.48
C GLY A 103 -0.98 -17.24 -4.96
N PHE A 104 -0.74 -17.68 -3.72
CA PHE A 104 -1.59 -18.65 -3.03
C PHE A 104 -3.02 -18.14 -2.85
N THR A 105 -3.18 -16.90 -2.37
CA THR A 105 -4.50 -16.34 -2.06
C THR A 105 -5.34 -16.11 -3.31
N THR A 106 -4.73 -15.69 -4.42
CA THR A 106 -5.45 -15.54 -5.69
C THR A 106 -5.74 -16.88 -6.36
N GLY A 107 -4.80 -17.83 -6.29
CA GLY A 107 -4.92 -19.11 -6.98
C GLY A 107 -5.92 -20.08 -6.36
N ILE A 108 -6.41 -19.86 -5.12
CA ILE A 108 -7.46 -20.69 -4.50
C ILE A 108 -8.73 -20.76 -5.37
N ALA A 109 -9.00 -19.74 -6.18
CA ALA A 109 -10.13 -19.68 -7.10
C ALA A 109 -10.13 -20.81 -8.14
N ALA A 110 -9.00 -21.47 -8.38
CA ALA A 110 -8.92 -22.67 -9.21
C ALA A 110 -9.79 -23.83 -8.67
N LEU A 111 -10.15 -23.81 -7.39
CA LEU A 111 -11.02 -24.81 -6.76
C LEU A 111 -12.50 -24.42 -6.71
N ASP A 112 -12.89 -23.28 -7.30
CA ASP A 112 -14.24 -22.71 -7.14
C ASP A 112 -15.36 -23.64 -7.61
N GLY A 113 -15.20 -24.26 -8.79
CA GLY A 113 -16.17 -25.22 -9.32
C GLY A 113 -16.35 -26.42 -8.37
N ALA A 114 -15.25 -27.06 -7.97
CA ALA A 114 -15.29 -28.21 -7.06
C ALA A 114 -15.88 -27.86 -5.68
N ALA A 115 -15.60 -26.66 -5.16
CA ALA A 115 -16.17 -26.18 -3.91
C ALA A 115 -17.68 -25.95 -4.00
N LYS A 116 -18.16 -25.39 -5.11
CA LYS A 116 -19.61 -25.21 -5.38
C LYS A 116 -20.32 -26.55 -5.50
N ASP A 117 -19.75 -27.50 -6.24
CA ASP A 117 -20.32 -28.84 -6.41
C ASP A 117 -20.42 -29.61 -5.07
N ALA A 118 -19.45 -29.38 -4.17
CA ALA A 118 -19.46 -29.95 -2.83
C ALA A 118 -20.31 -29.16 -1.83
N GLY A 119 -20.83 -27.98 -2.20
CA GLY A 119 -21.65 -27.13 -1.33
C GLY A 119 -20.87 -26.44 -0.21
N VAL A 120 -19.55 -26.24 -0.36
CA VAL A 120 -18.68 -25.69 0.69
C VAL A 120 -18.01 -24.38 0.30
N ALA A 121 -17.70 -23.55 1.29
CA ALA A 121 -16.90 -22.34 1.13
C ALA A 121 -15.41 -22.60 1.43
N LEU A 122 -14.55 -22.11 0.53
CA LEU A 122 -13.09 -22.08 0.64
C LEU A 122 -12.64 -20.62 0.60
N LEU A 123 -12.06 -20.12 1.70
CA LEU A 123 -11.61 -18.73 1.78
C LEU A 123 -10.11 -18.65 2.09
N SER A 124 -9.36 -17.98 1.22
CA SER A 124 -7.93 -17.77 1.39
C SER A 124 -7.58 -16.37 1.88
N GLY A 125 -6.53 -16.27 2.71
CA GLY A 125 -6.09 -15.02 3.31
C GLY A 125 -7.07 -14.47 4.35
N VAL A 126 -7.61 -15.36 5.19
CA VAL A 126 -8.47 -15.07 6.34
C VAL A 126 -7.61 -14.51 7.49
N SER A 127 -6.91 -13.41 7.21
CA SER A 127 -5.97 -12.75 8.11
C SER A 127 -5.97 -11.23 7.90
N THR A 128 -4.98 -10.51 8.45
CA THR A 128 -4.90 -9.05 8.31
C THR A 128 -4.95 -8.61 6.85
N VAL A 129 -4.30 -9.36 5.97
CA VAL A 129 -4.39 -9.20 4.52
C VAL A 129 -4.89 -10.49 3.87
N PRO A 130 -5.80 -10.42 2.89
CA PRO A 130 -6.58 -9.24 2.50
C PRO A 130 -7.84 -9.01 3.37
N ALA A 131 -8.13 -9.83 4.38
CA ALA A 131 -9.46 -9.80 5.03
C ALA A 131 -9.73 -8.51 5.82
N ILE A 132 -8.87 -8.14 6.77
CA ILE A 132 -9.09 -6.89 7.54
C ILE A 132 -8.91 -5.66 6.64
N SER A 133 -7.87 -5.65 5.80
CA SER A 133 -7.60 -4.53 4.90
C SER A 133 -8.76 -4.29 3.92
N SER A 134 -9.39 -5.34 3.39
CA SER A 134 -10.54 -5.22 2.49
C SER A 134 -11.79 -4.71 3.21
N ALA A 135 -12.08 -5.21 4.42
CA ALA A 135 -13.17 -4.70 5.25
C ALA A 135 -12.99 -3.20 5.55
N ALA A 136 -11.76 -2.77 5.82
CA ALA A 136 -11.43 -1.36 6.00
C ALA A 136 -11.60 -0.55 4.71
N VAL A 137 -11.14 -1.06 3.56
CA VAL A 137 -11.33 -0.38 2.28
C VAL A 137 -12.81 -0.22 1.95
N GLU A 138 -13.64 -1.24 2.16
CA GLU A 138 -15.09 -1.16 1.90
C GLU A 138 -15.77 -0.09 2.76
N ALA A 139 -15.47 -0.06 4.06
CA ALA A 139 -16.02 0.95 4.97
C ALA A 139 -15.57 2.38 4.64
N LEU A 140 -14.35 2.56 4.14
CA LEU A 140 -13.79 3.87 3.79
C LEU A 140 -14.22 4.34 2.40
N SER A 141 -14.51 3.40 1.49
CA SER A 141 -14.89 3.71 0.10
C SER A 141 -16.37 4.03 -0.07
N ASP A 142 -17.19 3.82 0.97
CA ASP A 142 -18.62 4.13 0.93
C ASP A 142 -18.87 5.59 0.53
N GLY A 143 -19.68 5.81 -0.51
CA GLY A 143 -19.96 7.13 -1.08
C GLY A 143 -18.83 7.79 -1.89
N LEU A 144 -17.75 7.06 -2.23
CA LEU A 144 -16.74 7.52 -3.20
C LEU A 144 -17.04 6.93 -4.59
N ASP A 145 -16.90 7.75 -5.62
CA ASP A 145 -17.07 7.37 -7.03
C ASP A 145 -15.74 6.94 -7.67
N ASP A 146 -14.63 7.55 -7.25
CA ASP A 146 -13.29 7.27 -7.79
C ASP A 146 -12.26 7.13 -6.66
N ILE A 147 -11.55 6.00 -6.65
CA ILE A 147 -10.54 5.67 -5.64
C ILE A 147 -9.15 5.89 -6.24
N HIS A 148 -8.50 6.97 -5.79
CA HIS A 148 -7.16 7.33 -6.27
C HIS A 148 -6.04 6.55 -5.58
N LEU A 149 -6.21 6.22 -4.29
CA LEU A 149 -5.21 5.51 -3.50
C LEU A 149 -5.84 4.64 -2.44
N ILE A 150 -5.35 3.41 -2.36
CA ILE A 150 -5.42 2.58 -1.16
C ILE A 150 -3.99 2.44 -0.61
N ASP A 151 -3.72 2.95 0.58
CA ASP A 151 -2.44 2.79 1.28
C ASP A 151 -2.66 2.13 2.65
N SER A 152 -2.17 0.91 2.79
CA SER A 152 -2.22 0.18 4.05
C SER A 152 -0.82 -0.12 4.58
N PHE A 153 -0.66 -0.18 5.89
CA PHE A 153 0.55 -0.70 6.49
C PHE A 153 0.31 -1.31 7.86
N ILE A 154 1.26 -2.15 8.29
CA ILE A 154 1.31 -2.74 9.64
C ILE A 154 2.64 -2.37 10.30
N VAL A 155 2.58 -1.91 11.56
CA VAL A 155 3.76 -1.69 12.40
C VAL A 155 3.56 -2.43 13.73
N PRO A 156 4.10 -3.64 13.89
CA PRO A 156 4.02 -4.36 15.17
C PRO A 156 4.92 -3.71 16.22
N GLY A 157 4.53 -3.86 17.50
CA GLY A 157 5.39 -3.57 18.64
C GLY A 157 6.60 -4.51 18.67
N ASN A 158 7.73 -4.03 19.17
CA ASN A 158 8.97 -4.80 19.17
C ASN A 158 8.94 -6.00 20.11
N ARG A 159 8.09 -6.00 21.14
CA ARG A 159 7.88 -7.16 22.03
C ARG A 159 6.94 -8.19 21.43
N ALA A 160 6.37 -7.95 20.25
CA ALA A 160 5.55 -8.94 19.57
C ALA A 160 6.41 -10.18 19.20
N PRO A 161 5.91 -11.39 19.43
CA PRO A 161 6.63 -12.61 19.11
C PRO A 161 6.89 -12.72 17.61
N ARG A 162 8.18 -12.84 17.25
CA ARG A 162 8.65 -13.05 15.88
C ARG A 162 8.86 -14.54 15.63
N GLY A 163 7.78 -15.20 15.21
CA GLY A 163 7.83 -16.60 14.77
C GLY A 163 8.83 -16.79 13.62
N LEU A 164 9.42 -17.98 13.51
CA LEU A 164 10.39 -18.27 12.45
C LEU A 164 9.79 -18.14 11.04
N ALA A 165 8.50 -18.48 10.88
CA ALA A 165 7.77 -18.30 9.62
C ALA A 165 7.72 -16.81 9.22
N VAL A 166 7.32 -15.93 10.15
CA VAL A 166 7.30 -14.47 9.93
C VAL A 166 8.69 -13.93 9.58
N MET A 167 9.74 -14.34 10.30
CA MET A 167 11.11 -13.92 10.00
C MET A 167 11.57 -14.36 8.61
N ARG A 168 11.21 -15.59 8.18
CA ARG A 168 11.50 -16.08 6.83
C ARG A 168 10.75 -15.29 5.77
N ALA A 169 9.45 -15.01 5.97
CA ALA A 169 8.65 -14.22 5.04
C ALA A 169 9.23 -12.82 4.84
N ILE A 170 9.59 -12.13 5.94
CA ILE A 170 10.24 -10.81 5.92
C ILE A 170 11.53 -10.85 5.09
N LEU A 171 12.43 -11.78 5.40
CA LEU A 171 13.75 -11.85 4.76
C LEU A 171 13.70 -12.38 3.33
N ALA A 172 12.72 -13.23 3.00
CA ALA A 172 12.52 -13.73 1.64
C ALA A 172 12.19 -12.61 0.66
N GLN A 173 11.42 -11.60 1.10
CA GLN A 173 11.03 -10.46 0.26
C GLN A 173 12.04 -9.30 0.28
N ALA A 174 12.92 -9.23 1.27
CA ALA A 174 13.86 -8.13 1.44
C ALA A 174 14.82 -8.01 0.23
N GLY A 175 14.72 -6.90 -0.49
CA GLY A 175 15.52 -6.62 -1.70
C GLY A 175 15.02 -7.29 -2.99
N GLN A 176 14.02 -8.16 -2.92
CA GLN A 176 13.41 -8.79 -4.09
C GLN A 176 12.64 -7.79 -4.95
N ARG A 177 12.50 -8.10 -6.23
CA ARG A 177 11.61 -7.36 -7.13
C ARG A 177 10.17 -7.76 -6.84
N MET A 178 9.28 -6.78 -6.79
CA MET A 178 7.84 -6.98 -6.69
C MET A 178 7.13 -5.93 -7.53
N ASN A 179 5.94 -6.26 -8.03
CA ASN A 179 5.12 -5.31 -8.77
C ASN A 179 4.15 -4.62 -7.82
N VAL A 180 3.95 -3.32 -8.02
CA VAL A 180 2.92 -2.52 -7.34
C VAL A 180 2.11 -1.78 -8.38
N TRP A 181 0.80 -1.70 -8.16
CA TRP A 181 -0.10 -0.92 -9.02
C TRP A 181 -0.08 0.55 -8.61
N ARG A 182 0.43 1.44 -9.47
CA ARG A 182 0.50 2.89 -9.19
C ARG A 182 0.23 3.70 -10.44
N ALA A 183 -0.69 4.65 -10.33
CA ALA A 183 -1.15 5.51 -11.42
C ALA A 183 -1.55 4.68 -12.65
N GLY A 184 -2.46 3.72 -12.47
CA GLY A 184 -3.05 2.95 -13.56
C GLY A 184 -2.13 1.92 -14.22
N ARG A 185 -0.99 1.59 -13.61
CA ARG A 185 -0.02 0.64 -14.19
C ARG A 185 0.80 -0.13 -13.16
N ASP A 186 1.36 -1.24 -13.62
CA ASP A 186 2.36 -1.99 -12.87
C ASP A 186 3.72 -1.26 -12.85
N GLU A 187 4.26 -1.09 -11.65
CA GLU A 187 5.60 -0.58 -11.41
C GLU A 187 6.41 -1.61 -10.62
N THR A 188 7.60 -1.97 -11.12
CA THR A 188 8.50 -2.84 -10.36
C THR A 188 9.26 -2.05 -9.29
N VAL A 189 9.13 -2.48 -8.04
CA VAL A 189 9.83 -1.92 -6.87
C VAL A 189 10.63 -3.00 -6.15
N ARG A 190 11.36 -2.60 -5.10
CA ARG A 190 12.16 -3.50 -4.28
C ARG A 190 11.53 -3.65 -2.90
N GLY A 191 11.29 -4.89 -2.46
CA GLY A 191 10.79 -5.21 -1.13
C GLY A 191 11.70 -4.68 -0.03
N TRP A 192 11.08 -4.25 1.08
CA TRP A 192 11.77 -3.54 2.16
C TRP A 192 12.57 -2.31 1.69
N GLY A 193 12.14 -1.72 0.56
CA GLY A 193 12.64 -0.46 0.00
C GLY A 193 11.65 0.68 0.21
N ARG A 194 11.86 1.79 -0.52
CA ARG A 194 10.98 2.98 -0.47
C ARG A 194 10.64 3.42 0.96
N LEU A 195 11.68 3.67 1.75
CA LEU A 195 11.55 4.14 3.13
C LEU A 195 10.65 5.36 3.21
N ARG A 196 9.57 5.26 4.00
CA ARG A 196 8.72 6.38 4.37
C ARG A 196 8.58 6.45 5.88
N ARG A 197 8.50 7.67 6.41
CA ARG A 197 8.10 7.90 7.80
C ARG A 197 6.60 8.13 7.82
N VAL A 198 5.91 7.40 8.68
CA VAL A 198 4.49 7.58 8.93
C VAL A 198 4.30 7.98 10.38
N ASP A 199 3.27 8.78 10.65
CA ASP A 199 2.83 9.06 12.00
C ASP A 199 1.56 8.24 12.28
N LEU A 200 1.57 7.55 13.41
CA LEU A 200 0.41 6.82 13.93
C LEU A 200 0.05 7.48 15.26
N PRO A 201 -1.18 7.99 15.42
CA PRO A 201 -1.68 8.41 16.71
C PRO A 201 -1.39 7.34 17.78
N GLY A 202 -0.96 7.75 18.97
CA GLY A 202 -0.61 6.84 20.07
C GLY A 202 0.72 6.08 19.95
N LEU A 203 1.24 5.81 18.75
CA LEU A 203 2.51 5.10 18.55
C LEU A 203 3.66 6.05 18.16
N GLY A 204 3.35 7.21 17.59
CA GLY A 204 4.31 8.19 17.09
C GLY A 204 4.92 7.80 15.74
N ARG A 205 6.02 8.47 15.37
CA ARG A 205 6.64 8.29 14.05
C ARG A 205 7.29 6.91 13.91
N ARG A 206 7.02 6.23 12.79
CA ARG A 206 7.55 4.91 12.45
C ARG A 206 8.06 4.86 11.02
N TRP A 207 9.06 4.02 10.78
CA TRP A 207 9.48 3.69 9.42
C TRP A 207 8.61 2.59 8.86
N VAL A 208 8.19 2.77 7.62
CA VAL A 208 7.48 1.78 6.83
C VAL A 208 8.22 1.61 5.50
N SER A 209 8.33 0.37 5.05
CA SER A 209 8.82 0.00 3.73
C SER A 209 7.75 -0.79 2.98
N VAL A 210 7.77 -0.70 1.65
CA VAL A 210 6.85 -1.48 0.81
C VAL A 210 7.21 -2.97 0.91
N ILE A 211 6.19 -3.81 1.08
CA ILE A 211 6.32 -5.28 1.09
C ILE A 211 5.25 -5.90 0.19
N GLY A 212 5.42 -7.18 -0.16
CA GLY A 212 4.41 -7.94 -0.89
C GLY A 212 3.24 -8.29 0.02
N ALA A 213 2.02 -8.19 -0.50
CA ALA A 213 0.79 -8.61 0.15
C ALA A 213 -0.28 -8.93 -0.92
N PRO A 214 -1.30 -9.77 -0.61
CA PRO A 214 -2.38 -10.08 -1.54
C PRO A 214 -3.14 -8.84 -2.03
N ASP A 215 -3.26 -7.83 -1.17
CA ASP A 215 -3.87 -6.52 -1.45
C ASP A 215 -3.35 -5.89 -2.74
N LEU A 216 -2.03 -5.96 -2.97
CA LEU A 216 -1.38 -5.37 -4.15
C LEU A 216 -1.86 -5.98 -5.47
N THR A 217 -2.36 -7.22 -5.43
CA THR A 217 -2.85 -7.94 -6.61
C THR A 217 -4.39 -7.88 -6.68
N LEU A 218 -5.06 -7.97 -5.54
CA LEU A 218 -6.52 -8.10 -5.46
C LEU A 218 -7.23 -6.73 -5.58
N PHE A 219 -6.72 -5.70 -4.92
CA PHE A 219 -7.44 -4.43 -4.75
C PHE A 219 -7.49 -3.55 -6.01
N PRO A 220 -6.48 -3.52 -6.91
CA PRO A 220 -6.57 -2.73 -8.14
C PRO A 220 -7.84 -3.03 -8.93
N THR A 221 -8.13 -4.32 -9.17
CA THR A 221 -9.31 -4.74 -9.91
C THR A 221 -10.58 -4.69 -9.05
N ARG A 222 -10.53 -5.20 -7.81
CA ARG A 222 -11.71 -5.30 -6.92
C ARG A 222 -12.35 -3.95 -6.61
N TYR A 223 -11.54 -2.91 -6.44
CA TYR A 223 -11.98 -1.56 -6.06
C TYR A 223 -11.76 -0.52 -7.15
N ARG A 224 -11.27 -0.93 -8.33
CA ARG A 224 -10.91 -0.01 -9.43
C ARG A 224 -9.98 1.11 -8.98
N ALA A 225 -9.11 0.82 -8.01
CA ALA A 225 -8.23 1.81 -7.42
C ALA A 225 -7.09 2.16 -8.39
N ARG A 226 -6.84 3.45 -8.60
CA ARG A 226 -5.74 3.91 -9.48
C ARG A 226 -4.36 3.57 -8.94
N SER A 227 -4.23 3.43 -7.62
CA SER A 227 -2.99 3.04 -6.94
C SER A 227 -3.25 2.23 -5.69
N VAL A 228 -2.44 1.20 -5.45
CA VAL A 228 -2.49 0.38 -4.23
C VAL A 228 -1.07 0.20 -3.70
N THR A 229 -0.88 0.52 -2.42
CA THR A 229 0.38 0.28 -1.71
C THR A 229 0.16 -0.42 -0.38
N PHE A 230 1.04 -1.38 -0.08
CA PHE A 230 1.07 -2.06 1.19
C PHE A 230 2.48 -2.01 1.78
N GLY A 231 2.58 -1.77 3.09
CA GLY A 231 3.86 -1.66 3.77
C GLY A 231 3.92 -2.34 5.13
N ALA A 232 5.14 -2.59 5.58
CA ALA A 232 5.41 -3.01 6.95
C ALA A 232 6.51 -2.16 7.59
N GLY A 233 6.37 -1.95 8.89
CA GLY A 233 7.34 -1.26 9.73
C GLY A 233 7.98 -2.19 10.75
N LEU A 234 9.11 -1.75 11.29
CA LEU A 234 9.66 -2.29 12.55
C LEU A 234 9.67 -1.12 13.53
N GLU A 235 9.31 -1.36 14.79
CA GLU A 235 9.25 -0.30 15.78
C GLU A 235 10.62 0.40 15.95
N LEU A 236 11.70 -0.39 16.07
CA LEU A 236 13.04 0.15 16.28
C LEU A 236 13.63 0.63 14.95
N TRP A 237 13.90 1.93 14.88
CA TRP A 237 14.39 2.57 13.65
C TRP A 237 15.69 1.95 13.13
N PHE A 238 16.61 1.56 14.01
CA PHE A 238 17.89 0.97 13.62
C PHE A 238 17.73 -0.46 13.11
N MET A 239 16.75 -1.22 13.61
CA MET A 239 16.41 -2.53 13.03
C MET A 239 15.80 -2.36 11.64
N HIS A 240 14.94 -1.36 11.45
CA HIS A 240 14.35 -1.06 10.15
C HIS A 240 15.40 -0.65 9.12
N LEU A 241 16.28 0.30 9.47
CA LEU A 241 17.37 0.73 8.60
C LEU A 241 18.41 -0.38 8.39
N GLY A 242 18.66 -1.22 9.41
CA GLY A 242 19.51 -2.40 9.30
C GLY A 242 18.98 -3.40 8.28
N LEU A 243 17.68 -3.74 8.35
CA LEU A 243 17.03 -4.59 7.35
C LEU A 243 17.07 -3.99 5.95
N TRP A 244 16.81 -2.68 5.83
CA TRP A 244 16.93 -1.96 4.56
C TRP A 244 18.36 -2.03 3.99
N ALA A 245 19.39 -1.92 4.83
CA ALA A 245 20.79 -2.02 4.43
C ALA A 245 21.16 -3.45 4.01
N MET A 246 20.69 -4.46 4.76
CA MET A 246 20.88 -5.88 4.43
C MET A 246 20.22 -6.28 3.11
N ALA A 247 19.18 -5.56 2.68
CA ALA A 247 18.55 -5.76 1.38
C ALA A 247 19.42 -5.28 0.20
N LEU A 248 20.47 -4.46 0.42
CA LEU A 248 21.32 -3.91 -0.67
C LEU A 248 22.07 -5.00 -1.47
N PRO A 249 22.74 -5.99 -0.84
CA PRO A 249 23.31 -7.13 -1.56
C PRO A 249 22.33 -7.87 -2.47
N VAL A 250 21.07 -8.07 -2.02
CA VAL A 250 20.03 -8.69 -2.86
C VAL A 250 19.65 -7.77 -4.03
N ARG A 251 19.51 -6.46 -3.78
CA ARG A 251 19.18 -5.47 -4.83
C ARG A 251 20.25 -5.39 -5.92
N TRP A 252 21.52 -5.54 -5.54
CA TRP A 252 22.67 -5.58 -6.44
C TRP A 252 22.91 -6.94 -7.09
N GLY A 253 22.13 -7.97 -6.73
CA GLY A 253 22.28 -9.32 -7.28
C GLY A 253 23.48 -10.10 -6.72
N LEU A 254 24.08 -9.66 -5.61
CA LEU A 254 25.21 -10.32 -4.97
C LEU A 254 24.79 -11.59 -4.21
N VAL A 255 23.55 -11.61 -3.71
CA VAL A 255 22.95 -12.78 -3.03
C VAL A 255 21.51 -12.95 -3.51
N PRO A 256 21.02 -14.19 -3.70
CA PRO A 256 19.68 -14.41 -4.25
C PRO A 256 18.58 -14.14 -3.22
N SER A 257 18.82 -14.32 -1.92
CA SER A 257 17.82 -14.13 -0.86
C SER A 257 18.47 -14.03 0.53
N LEU A 258 17.80 -13.35 1.46
CA LEU A 258 18.16 -13.33 2.89
C LEU A 258 17.43 -14.42 3.69
N ALA A 259 16.52 -15.19 3.09
CA ALA A 259 15.75 -16.22 3.81
C ALA A 259 16.62 -17.25 4.57
N PRO A 260 17.79 -17.70 4.06
CA PRO A 260 18.63 -18.66 4.79
C PRO A 260 19.13 -18.16 6.16
N VAL A 261 19.30 -16.84 6.32
CA VAL A 261 19.76 -16.24 7.59
C VAL A 261 18.63 -15.95 8.58
N ALA A 262 17.42 -16.47 8.36
CA ALA A 262 16.29 -16.21 9.25
C ALA A 262 16.47 -16.70 10.69
N ARG A 263 17.14 -17.85 10.89
CA ARG A 263 17.44 -18.37 12.23
C ARG A 263 18.40 -17.47 13.02
N PRO A 264 19.60 -17.14 12.52
CA PRO A 264 20.50 -16.23 13.23
C PRO A 264 19.88 -14.83 13.39
N MET A 265 19.15 -14.34 12.38
CA MET A 265 18.49 -13.03 12.49
C MET A 265 17.41 -12.99 13.56
N ARG A 266 16.64 -14.08 13.74
CA ARG A 266 15.67 -14.20 14.83
C ARG A 266 16.35 -14.12 16.20
N TRP A 267 17.49 -14.79 16.34
CA TRP A 267 18.27 -14.72 17.58
C TRP A 267 18.76 -13.30 17.87
N VAL A 268 19.35 -12.63 16.87
CA VAL A 268 19.78 -11.22 16.97
C VAL A 268 18.61 -10.31 17.32
N ALA A 269 17.47 -10.45 16.65
CA ALA A 269 16.27 -9.66 16.95
C ALA A 269 15.74 -9.90 18.37
N GLY A 270 15.89 -11.11 18.91
CA GLY A 270 15.55 -11.45 20.29
C GLY A 270 16.37 -10.69 21.34
N LEU A 271 17.64 -10.40 21.04
CA LEU A 271 18.49 -9.59 21.94
C LEU A 271 17.93 -8.18 22.16
N PHE A 272 17.22 -7.65 21.16
CA PHE A 272 16.67 -6.30 21.19
C PHE A 272 15.19 -6.26 21.59
N GLU A 273 14.56 -7.39 21.92
CA GLU A 273 13.11 -7.48 22.18
C GLU A 273 12.64 -6.49 23.25
N ARG A 274 13.41 -6.36 24.34
CA ARG A 274 13.09 -5.47 25.47
C ARG A 274 13.25 -3.98 25.17
N MET A 275 13.93 -3.61 24.09
CA MET A 275 14.23 -2.21 23.74
C MET A 275 13.08 -1.46 23.06
N GLY A 276 11.89 -2.07 22.93
CA GLY A 276 10.68 -1.42 22.41
C GLY A 276 9.45 -1.75 23.24
N THR A 277 8.29 -1.52 22.65
CA THR A 277 6.98 -1.66 23.31
C THR A 277 6.27 -2.93 22.88
N ASP A 278 5.17 -3.23 23.58
CA ASP A 278 4.18 -4.23 23.24
C ASP A 278 3.03 -3.66 22.38
N ARG A 279 3.12 -2.38 21.99
CA ARG A 279 2.09 -1.65 21.24
C ARG A 279 2.40 -1.67 19.76
N GLY A 280 1.41 -2.04 18.95
CA GLY A 280 1.51 -2.08 17.50
C GLY A 280 0.23 -1.57 16.86
N GLY A 281 0.21 -1.43 15.54
CA GLY A 281 -0.99 -0.98 14.86
C GLY A 281 -0.97 -1.22 13.37
N MET A 282 -2.14 -1.06 12.78
CA MET A 282 -2.38 -1.08 11.35
C MET A 282 -3.18 0.15 10.98
N ARG A 283 -2.87 0.73 9.83
CA ARG A 283 -3.69 1.79 9.21
C ARG A 283 -4.03 1.38 7.79
N THR A 284 -5.27 1.61 7.39
CA THR A 284 -5.72 1.62 6.01
C THR A 284 -6.20 3.02 5.67
N ARG A 285 -5.70 3.56 4.56
CA ARG A 285 -6.07 4.86 4.02
C ARG A 285 -6.71 4.68 2.65
N VAL A 286 -7.86 5.32 2.45
CA VAL A 286 -8.45 5.52 1.14
C VAL A 286 -8.42 7.02 0.81
N VAL A 287 -7.94 7.36 -0.38
CA VAL A 287 -8.06 8.71 -0.94
C VAL A 287 -8.91 8.59 -2.18
N GLY A 288 -9.99 9.36 -2.23
CA GLY A 288 -10.89 9.34 -3.37
C GLY A 288 -11.83 10.53 -3.37
N SER A 289 -12.62 10.61 -4.43
CA SER A 289 -13.60 11.65 -4.67
C SER A 289 -15.00 11.04 -4.83
N GLY A 290 -16.00 11.79 -4.41
CA GLY A 290 -17.41 11.48 -4.61
C GLY A 290 -18.26 12.76 -4.61
N PRO A 291 -19.59 12.66 -4.50
CA PRO A 291 -20.48 13.82 -4.58
C PRO A 291 -20.26 14.85 -3.47
N ALA A 292 -19.75 14.40 -2.31
CA ALA A 292 -19.41 15.25 -1.17
C ALA A 292 -18.06 15.98 -1.32
N GLY A 293 -17.31 15.70 -2.38
CA GLY A 293 -15.96 16.22 -2.62
C GLY A 293 -14.90 15.14 -2.45
N THR A 294 -13.68 15.58 -2.14
CA THR A 294 -12.50 14.72 -2.05
C THR A 294 -12.05 14.60 -0.61
N ASP A 295 -11.82 13.37 -0.16
CA ASP A 295 -11.42 13.09 1.21
C ASP A 295 -10.17 12.20 1.28
N ILE A 296 -9.42 12.37 2.37
CA ILE A 296 -8.54 11.33 2.91
C ILE A 296 -9.29 10.68 4.06
N ARG A 297 -9.52 9.37 3.96
CA ARG A 297 -10.23 8.59 4.98
C ARG A 297 -9.30 7.52 5.52
N ASP A 298 -9.08 7.55 6.82
CA ASP A 298 -8.21 6.63 7.55
C ASP A 298 -9.04 5.78 8.50
N TRP A 299 -8.77 4.48 8.51
CA TRP A 299 -9.12 3.59 9.62
C TRP A 299 -7.84 3.06 10.25
N THR A 300 -7.74 3.17 11.56
CA THR A 300 -6.58 2.73 12.35
C THR A 300 -7.03 1.80 13.45
N VAL A 301 -6.31 0.69 13.62
CA VAL A 301 -6.39 -0.16 14.81
C VAL A 301 -5.05 -0.12 15.54
N ILE A 302 -5.09 0.16 16.83
CA ILE A 302 -3.95 0.14 17.73
C ILE A 302 -4.18 -0.99 18.73
N ALA A 303 -3.19 -1.86 18.86
CA ALA A 303 -3.16 -2.89 19.87
C ALA A 303 -2.24 -2.49 21.02
N GLU A 304 -2.72 -2.70 22.24
CA GLU A 304 -1.99 -2.51 23.48
C GLU A 304 -1.85 -3.84 24.24
N ALA A 305 -1.19 -3.82 25.40
CA ALA A 305 -1.03 -5.00 26.28
C ALA A 305 -0.45 -6.26 25.59
N GLY A 306 0.24 -6.11 24.45
CA GLY A 306 0.79 -7.23 23.69
C GLY A 306 -0.22 -7.97 22.82
N ASP A 307 -1.44 -7.44 22.62
CA ASP A 307 -2.51 -8.08 21.86
C ASP A 307 -2.36 -7.94 20.34
N GLY A 308 -1.37 -7.19 19.86
CA GLY A 308 -1.12 -7.00 18.43
C GLY A 308 -1.07 -8.30 17.59
N PRO A 309 -0.44 -9.40 18.06
CA PRO A 309 -0.41 -10.65 17.31
C PRO A 309 -1.76 -11.41 17.29
N HIS A 310 -2.79 -10.95 18.00
CA HIS A 310 -4.15 -11.50 17.92
C HIS A 310 -4.92 -10.93 16.72
N ILE A 311 -4.58 -9.74 16.23
CA ILE A 311 -5.25 -9.10 15.09
C ILE A 311 -5.30 -10.02 13.86
N PRO A 312 -4.21 -10.67 13.42
CA PRO A 312 -4.23 -11.54 12.25
C PRO A 312 -5.10 -12.80 12.40
N ALA A 313 -5.53 -13.14 13.63
CA ALA A 313 -6.39 -14.28 13.93
C ALA A 313 -7.87 -13.88 14.06
N LEU A 314 -8.21 -12.59 14.18
CA LEU A 314 -9.59 -12.14 14.31
C LEU A 314 -10.48 -12.51 13.11
N PRO A 315 -10.03 -12.41 11.84
CA PRO A 315 -10.86 -12.79 10.70
C PRO A 315 -11.30 -14.26 10.75
N GLY A 316 -10.45 -15.16 11.27
CA GLY A 316 -10.81 -16.56 11.46
C GLY A 316 -11.97 -16.73 12.44
N ARG A 317 -12.03 -15.92 13.51
CA ARG A 317 -13.16 -15.89 14.45
C ARG A 317 -14.45 -15.44 13.77
N VAL A 318 -14.37 -14.36 12.99
CA VAL A 318 -15.53 -13.82 12.26
C VAL A 318 -16.05 -14.85 11.24
N MET A 319 -15.15 -15.41 10.42
CA MET A 319 -15.56 -16.33 9.36
C MET A 319 -16.12 -17.65 9.88
N VAL A 320 -15.58 -18.20 10.97
CA VAL A 320 -16.18 -19.39 11.60
C VAL A 320 -17.60 -19.10 12.08
N ALA A 321 -17.84 -17.95 12.73
CA ALA A 321 -19.18 -17.57 13.16
C ALA A 321 -20.15 -17.42 11.96
N LYS A 322 -19.72 -16.80 10.86
CA LYS A 322 -20.54 -16.65 9.65
C LYS A 322 -20.82 -17.99 8.95
N LEU A 323 -19.85 -18.91 8.94
CA LEU A 323 -20.07 -20.26 8.41
C LEU A 323 -21.11 -21.04 9.21
N ILE A 324 -21.04 -20.95 10.55
CA ILE A 324 -22.03 -21.57 11.45
C ILE A 324 -23.43 -20.98 11.21
N ALA A 325 -23.51 -19.67 10.97
CA ALA A 325 -24.76 -18.99 10.66
C ALA A 325 -25.31 -19.31 9.25
N GLY A 326 -24.52 -19.91 8.35
CA GLY A 326 -24.89 -20.14 6.96
C GLY A 326 -24.80 -18.90 6.07
N ASP A 327 -24.11 -17.84 6.53
CA ASP A 327 -24.02 -16.53 5.86
C ASP A 327 -22.93 -16.46 4.77
N VAL A 328 -22.30 -17.60 4.46
CA VAL A 328 -21.18 -17.66 3.49
C VAL A 328 -21.56 -18.54 2.32
N ALA A 329 -21.66 -17.93 1.13
CA ALA A 329 -21.95 -18.65 -0.09
C ALA A 329 -20.84 -19.67 -0.44
N PRO A 330 -21.21 -20.88 -0.91
CA PRO A 330 -20.27 -21.88 -1.43
C PRO A 330 -19.37 -21.35 -2.56
N GLY A 331 -18.22 -21.99 -2.74
CA GLY A 331 -17.20 -21.63 -3.73
C GLY A 331 -15.86 -21.24 -3.11
N ALA A 332 -14.85 -21.09 -3.96
CA ALA A 332 -13.46 -20.83 -3.56
C ALA A 332 -13.00 -19.45 -4.01
N ARG A 333 -12.54 -18.62 -3.06
CA ARG A 333 -12.16 -17.23 -3.33
C ARG A 333 -11.22 -16.66 -2.27
N ALA A 334 -10.55 -15.56 -2.59
CA ALA A 334 -9.86 -14.76 -1.58
C ALA A 334 -10.88 -14.16 -0.58
N CYS A 335 -10.47 -14.03 0.68
CA CYS A 335 -11.26 -13.43 1.75
C CYS A 335 -11.26 -11.90 1.62
N VAL A 336 -11.98 -11.37 0.64
CA VAL A 336 -12.07 -9.94 0.33
C VAL A 336 -13.52 -9.50 0.46
N GLY A 337 -13.80 -8.54 1.34
CA GLY A 337 -15.18 -8.06 1.57
C GLY A 337 -16.09 -9.13 2.17
N ALA A 338 -15.53 -10.06 2.94
CA ALA A 338 -16.28 -11.18 3.51
C ALA A 338 -17.00 -10.82 4.82
N PHE A 339 -16.62 -9.71 5.45
CA PHE A 339 -17.19 -9.18 6.68
C PHE A 339 -16.94 -7.67 6.81
N THR A 340 -17.69 -7.03 7.69
CA THR A 340 -17.60 -5.61 8.02
C THR A 340 -16.63 -5.34 9.17
N LEU A 341 -16.14 -4.10 9.28
CA LEU A 341 -15.34 -3.69 10.45
C LEU A 341 -16.12 -3.86 11.76
N ALA A 342 -17.43 -3.62 11.77
CA ALA A 342 -18.26 -3.81 12.97
C ALA A 342 -18.27 -5.28 13.45
N GLU A 343 -18.35 -6.24 12.53
CA GLU A 343 -18.25 -7.67 12.86
C GLU A 343 -16.85 -8.04 13.40
N LEU A 344 -15.78 -7.44 12.85
CA LEU A 344 -14.42 -7.62 13.36
C LEU A 344 -14.28 -7.07 14.79
N GLU A 345 -14.75 -5.85 15.03
CA GLU A 345 -14.69 -5.17 16.33
C GLU A 345 -15.45 -5.96 17.40
N ALA A 346 -16.64 -6.47 17.07
CA ALA A 346 -17.44 -7.33 17.94
C ALA A 346 -16.72 -8.63 18.34
N MET A 347 -15.87 -9.19 17.46
CA MET A 347 -15.07 -10.40 17.72
C MET A 347 -13.77 -10.15 18.49
N SER A 348 -13.50 -8.90 18.85
CA SER A 348 -12.26 -8.45 19.49
C SER A 348 -12.43 -7.89 20.90
N THR A 349 -13.64 -8.00 21.48
CA THR A 349 -13.98 -7.44 22.80
C THR A 349 -13.16 -8.00 23.96
N ASP A 350 -12.51 -9.15 23.77
CA ASP A 350 -11.59 -9.76 24.74
C ASP A 350 -10.13 -9.25 24.62
N LEU A 351 -9.86 -8.28 23.74
CA LEU A 351 -8.53 -7.75 23.44
C LEU A 351 -8.44 -6.24 23.71
N ALA A 352 -7.25 -5.76 24.06
CA ALA A 352 -6.94 -4.33 24.23
C ALA A 352 -6.70 -3.64 22.87
N LEU A 353 -7.75 -3.52 22.07
CA LEU A 353 -7.73 -2.86 20.76
C LEU A 353 -8.50 -1.54 20.78
N THR A 354 -7.91 -0.49 20.21
CA THR A 354 -8.57 0.79 19.96
C THR A 354 -8.70 1.02 18.47
N TYR A 355 -9.90 1.39 18.04
CA TYR A 355 -10.24 1.67 16.65
C TYR A 355 -10.50 3.17 16.49
N GLU A 356 -9.95 3.77 15.43
CA GLU A 356 -10.16 5.18 15.10
C GLU A 356 -10.48 5.29 13.60
N ARG A 357 -11.57 5.98 13.28
CA ARG A 357 -11.86 6.45 11.92
C ARG A 357 -11.67 7.95 11.87
N ARG A 358 -10.96 8.42 10.83
CA ARG A 358 -10.72 9.84 10.59
C ARG A 358 -10.89 10.16 9.12
N ASP A 359 -11.88 10.99 8.83
CA ASP A 359 -12.14 11.51 7.50
C ASP A 359 -11.72 12.98 7.49
N THR A 360 -10.91 13.38 6.50
CA THR A 360 -10.38 14.74 6.40
C THR A 360 -10.56 15.24 4.97
N PRO A 361 -11.26 16.37 4.77
CA PRO A 361 -11.39 16.99 3.46
C PRO A 361 -10.01 17.25 2.84
N PHE A 362 -9.89 16.97 1.55
CA PHE A 362 -8.66 17.10 0.82
C PHE A 362 -8.80 18.11 -0.31
N VAL A 363 -7.85 19.06 -0.35
CA VAL A 363 -7.77 20.06 -1.42
C VAL A 363 -6.40 19.94 -2.11
N PRO A 364 -6.35 19.72 -3.44
CA PRO A 364 -5.11 19.72 -4.23
C PRO A 364 -4.32 21.04 -4.11
N VAL A 365 -3.00 21.02 -4.35
CA VAL A 365 -2.14 22.21 -4.14
C VAL A 365 -2.60 23.40 -4.95
N PHE A 366 -2.89 23.17 -6.24
CA PHE A 366 -3.24 24.24 -7.15
C PHE A 366 -4.63 24.80 -6.85
N ARG A 367 -5.58 23.94 -6.48
CA ARG A 367 -6.90 24.39 -6.00
C ARG A 367 -6.80 25.19 -4.71
N GLN A 368 -5.94 24.76 -3.77
CA GLN A 368 -5.66 25.52 -2.55
C GLN A 368 -5.05 26.90 -2.86
N ALA A 369 -4.10 26.97 -3.79
CA ALA A 369 -3.43 28.20 -4.15
C ALA A 369 -4.35 29.17 -4.92
N LEU A 370 -5.09 28.70 -5.92
CA LEU A 370 -5.90 29.53 -6.81
C LEU A 370 -7.31 29.83 -6.28
N GLY A 371 -7.82 29.03 -5.33
CA GLY A 371 -9.19 29.16 -4.84
C GLY A 371 -10.22 29.04 -5.97
N ALA A 372 -11.22 29.90 -5.98
CA ALA A 372 -12.29 29.91 -6.99
C ALA A 372 -11.78 30.11 -8.43
N SER A 373 -10.61 30.75 -8.62
CA SER A 373 -10.03 30.94 -9.95
C SER A 373 -9.65 29.61 -10.62
N PHE A 374 -9.44 28.55 -9.85
CA PHE A 374 -9.15 27.21 -10.37
C PHE A 374 -10.29 26.68 -11.26
N ASP A 375 -11.54 27.01 -10.95
CA ASP A 375 -12.71 26.52 -11.70
C ASP A 375 -12.81 27.16 -13.10
N GLY A 376 -12.14 28.29 -13.32
CA GLY A 376 -12.02 28.94 -14.63
C GLY A 376 -11.03 28.27 -15.60
N LEU A 377 -10.25 27.29 -15.13
CA LEU A 377 -9.30 26.56 -15.98
C LEU A 377 -10.01 25.51 -16.87
N PRO A 378 -9.51 25.23 -18.08
CA PRO A 378 -9.97 24.14 -18.91
C PRO A 378 -9.93 22.78 -18.18
N ALA A 379 -10.84 21.89 -18.53
CA ALA A 379 -10.99 20.59 -17.85
C ALA A 379 -9.69 19.78 -17.81
N ALA A 380 -8.95 19.71 -18.92
CA ALA A 380 -7.67 19.00 -18.99
C ALA A 380 -6.59 19.59 -18.05
N VAL A 381 -6.56 20.91 -17.89
CA VAL A 381 -5.63 21.60 -16.98
C VAL A 381 -6.03 21.37 -15.52
N ARG A 382 -7.34 21.43 -15.21
CA ARG A 382 -7.82 21.08 -13.86
C ARG A 382 -7.45 19.64 -13.51
N ASP A 383 -7.69 18.71 -14.42
CA ASP A 383 -7.37 17.30 -14.19
C ASP A 383 -5.87 17.04 -14.03
N LEU A 384 -5.00 17.77 -14.76
CA LEU A 384 -3.55 17.71 -14.57
C LEU A 384 -3.15 18.08 -13.13
N HIS A 385 -3.87 19.01 -12.51
CA HIS A 385 -3.59 19.56 -11.19
C HIS A 385 -4.44 18.99 -10.05
N ASP A 386 -5.41 18.12 -10.33
CA ASP A 386 -6.16 17.34 -9.34
C ASP A 386 -5.36 16.09 -8.91
N VAL A 387 -4.20 16.34 -8.30
CA VAL A 387 -3.26 15.31 -7.83
C VAL A 387 -3.57 14.90 -6.39
N LEU A 388 -4.44 13.90 -6.25
CA LEU A 388 -4.85 13.42 -4.92
C LEU A 388 -3.82 12.52 -4.24
N ALA A 389 -3.16 11.68 -5.04
CA ALA A 389 -2.17 10.73 -4.56
C ALA A 389 -1.06 10.52 -5.60
N TYR A 390 -1.34 9.74 -6.64
CA TYR A 390 -0.41 9.49 -7.74
C TYR A 390 -1.11 9.76 -9.06
N ARG A 391 -0.45 10.54 -9.91
CA ARG A 391 -0.89 10.81 -11.27
C ARG A 391 0.29 10.69 -12.21
N ARG A 392 0.02 10.26 -13.43
CA ARG A 392 1.00 10.23 -14.49
C ARG A 392 0.34 10.72 -15.77
N TRP A 393 1.11 11.51 -16.51
CA TRP A 393 0.71 12.09 -17.78
C TRP A 393 1.84 11.86 -18.77
N SER A 394 1.49 11.57 -20.01
CA SER A 394 2.45 11.32 -21.09
C SER A 394 2.08 12.12 -22.33
N GLY A 395 3.07 12.41 -23.17
CA GLY A 395 2.86 13.06 -24.45
C GLY A 395 4.17 13.44 -25.12
N THR A 396 4.14 14.48 -25.95
CA THR A 396 5.30 14.93 -26.72
C THR A 396 5.69 16.36 -26.37
N ALA A 397 6.98 16.65 -26.49
CA ALA A 397 7.53 17.96 -26.21
C ALA A 397 8.63 18.33 -27.20
N ARG A 398 8.70 19.62 -27.54
CA ARG A 398 9.83 20.28 -28.17
C ARG A 398 10.65 21.00 -27.10
N VAL A 399 11.97 20.85 -27.19
CA VAL A 399 12.93 21.54 -26.31
C VAL A 399 13.81 22.47 -27.14
N ASP A 400 13.77 23.76 -26.85
CA ASP A 400 14.68 24.76 -27.40
C ASP A 400 15.62 25.27 -26.30
N ARG A 401 16.89 25.54 -26.63
CA ARG A 401 17.88 26.10 -25.68
C ARG A 401 18.45 27.42 -26.20
N GLY A 402 18.90 28.26 -25.27
CA GLY A 402 19.70 29.44 -25.61
C GLY A 402 21.02 29.06 -26.29
N THR A 403 21.41 29.83 -27.31
CA THR A 403 22.61 29.59 -28.11
C THR A 403 23.90 30.15 -27.49
N GLY A 404 23.79 31.03 -26.47
CA GLY A 404 24.94 31.68 -25.83
C GLY A 404 25.79 30.74 -24.95
N LEU A 405 27.06 31.11 -24.73
CA LEU A 405 27.97 30.33 -23.89
C LEU A 405 27.49 30.26 -22.42
N ARG A 406 27.00 31.37 -21.88
CA ARG A 406 26.46 31.45 -20.52
C ARG A 406 25.22 30.57 -20.34
N SER A 407 24.29 30.59 -21.31
CA SER A 407 23.09 29.74 -21.26
C SER A 407 23.45 28.25 -21.33
N ARG A 408 24.42 27.88 -22.18
CA ARG A 408 24.91 26.49 -22.29
C ARG A 408 25.55 26.00 -20.99
N LEU A 409 26.40 26.82 -20.37
CA LEU A 409 27.05 26.48 -19.09
C LEU A 409 26.02 26.28 -17.97
N ILE A 410 25.07 27.20 -17.84
CA ILE A 410 24.00 27.10 -16.84
C ILE A 410 23.12 25.87 -17.09
N CYS A 411 22.75 25.62 -18.35
CA CYS A 411 21.97 24.42 -18.71
C CYS A 411 22.72 23.12 -18.40
N ALA A 412 24.05 23.10 -18.55
CA ALA A 412 24.86 21.93 -18.20
C ALA A 412 24.92 21.71 -16.68
N ILE A 413 25.08 22.77 -15.89
CA ILE A 413 25.12 22.72 -14.42
C ILE A 413 23.76 22.31 -13.84
N VAL A 414 22.68 22.92 -14.32
CA VAL A 414 21.31 22.60 -13.88
C VAL A 414 20.85 21.26 -14.44
N GLY A 415 21.48 20.82 -15.54
CA GLY A 415 21.21 19.54 -16.17
C GLY A 415 19.93 19.53 -17.00
N PHE A 416 19.55 20.63 -17.65
CA PHE A 416 18.38 20.69 -18.55
C PHE A 416 18.49 19.67 -19.72
N PRO A 417 17.41 19.25 -20.40
CA PRO A 417 17.46 18.29 -21.52
C PRO A 417 17.97 18.98 -22.79
N HIS A 418 18.58 18.21 -23.71
CA HIS A 418 19.15 18.76 -24.94
C HIS A 418 18.07 19.38 -25.83
N ALA A 419 18.45 20.34 -26.68
CA ALA A 419 17.52 20.85 -27.66
C ALA A 419 17.13 19.71 -28.60
N THR A 420 15.83 19.49 -28.75
CA THR A 420 15.27 18.42 -29.58
C THR A 420 13.95 18.91 -30.18
N PRO A 421 13.71 18.69 -31.48
CA PRO A 421 12.48 19.12 -32.14
C PRO A 421 11.27 18.33 -31.63
N ASP A 422 11.49 17.09 -31.21
CA ASP A 422 10.48 16.19 -30.65
C ASP A 422 11.13 15.25 -29.63
N THR A 423 10.40 14.95 -28.56
CA THR A 423 10.77 13.97 -27.54
C THR A 423 9.55 13.57 -26.76
N ASP A 424 9.51 12.30 -26.35
CA ASP A 424 8.55 11.85 -25.36
C ASP A 424 8.78 12.59 -24.04
N VAL A 425 7.68 13.04 -23.45
CA VAL A 425 7.63 13.63 -22.12
C VAL A 425 6.71 12.81 -21.25
N THR A 426 7.15 12.53 -20.03
CA THR A 426 6.27 11.97 -19.00
C THR A 426 6.40 12.79 -17.73
N VAL A 427 5.26 13.13 -17.15
CA VAL A 427 5.17 13.84 -15.88
C VAL A 427 4.55 12.85 -14.90
N THR A 428 5.22 12.62 -13.77
CA THR A 428 4.70 11.82 -12.67
C THR A 428 4.57 12.71 -11.44
N MET A 429 3.37 12.81 -10.88
CA MET A 429 3.04 13.65 -9.74
C MET A 429 2.65 12.77 -8.56
N GLU A 430 3.25 13.04 -7.41
CA GLU A 430 3.09 12.28 -6.17
C GLU A 430 2.80 13.23 -5.00
N ARG A 431 1.65 13.09 -4.37
CA ARG A 431 1.26 13.85 -3.18
C ARG A 431 1.84 13.19 -1.91
N ARG A 432 2.49 13.99 -1.06
CA ARG A 432 2.95 13.59 0.28
C ARG A 432 2.82 14.74 1.28
N ASP A 433 2.06 14.55 2.35
CA ASP A 433 2.00 15.43 3.53
C ASP A 433 1.88 16.94 3.19
N GLY A 434 0.97 17.30 2.29
CA GLY A 434 0.77 18.70 1.91
C GLY A 434 1.72 19.24 0.84
N THR A 435 2.69 18.43 0.37
CA THR A 435 3.58 18.71 -0.78
C THR A 435 3.23 17.82 -1.98
N GLU A 436 3.44 18.30 -3.19
CA GLU A 436 3.46 17.50 -4.42
C GLU A 436 4.88 17.35 -4.94
N ILE A 437 5.27 16.13 -5.29
CA ILE A 437 6.56 15.80 -5.90
C ILE A 437 6.31 15.58 -7.37
N TRP A 438 6.91 16.41 -8.21
CA TRP A 438 6.78 16.32 -9.65
C TRP A 438 8.07 15.77 -10.24
N ILE A 439 7.98 14.71 -11.04
CA ILE A 439 9.08 14.10 -11.77
C ILE A 439 8.76 14.23 -13.26
N ARG A 440 9.55 15.04 -13.97
CA ARG A 440 9.41 15.26 -15.41
C ARG A 440 10.56 14.54 -16.12
N ASP A 441 10.25 13.65 -17.04
CA ASP A 441 11.20 12.89 -17.84
C ASP A 441 11.06 13.30 -19.31
N PHE A 442 12.10 13.91 -19.87
CA PHE A 442 12.18 14.30 -21.28
C PHE A 442 13.23 13.43 -21.97
N GLY A 443 12.79 12.41 -22.70
CA GLY A 443 13.70 11.51 -23.45
C GLY A 443 14.79 10.86 -22.58
N GLY A 444 14.48 10.52 -21.32
CA GLY A 444 15.41 9.92 -20.34
C GLY A 444 16.05 10.92 -19.38
N LYS A 445 15.91 12.23 -19.62
CA LYS A 445 16.44 13.28 -18.73
C LYS A 445 15.39 13.66 -17.69
N ARG A 446 15.66 13.34 -16.42
CA ARG A 446 14.71 13.54 -15.31
C ARG A 446 14.98 14.78 -14.48
N PHE A 447 13.91 15.52 -14.18
CA PHE A 447 13.87 16.63 -13.24
C PHE A 447 12.89 16.34 -12.13
N ARG A 448 13.27 16.65 -10.89
CA ARG A 448 12.40 16.51 -9.73
C ARG A 448 12.22 17.85 -9.03
N SER A 449 10.97 18.22 -8.76
CA SER A 449 10.63 19.36 -7.93
C SER A 449 9.64 19.01 -6.83
N HIS A 450 9.56 19.87 -5.83
CA HIS A 450 8.63 19.76 -4.72
C HIS A 450 7.79 21.04 -4.68
N LEU A 451 6.48 20.91 -4.85
CA LEU A 451 5.52 22.00 -4.87
C LEU A 451 4.69 22.01 -3.60
N GLN A 452 4.45 23.21 -3.06
CA GLN A 452 3.59 23.40 -1.89
C GLN A 452 2.87 24.75 -2.00
N SER A 453 1.58 24.77 -1.67
CA SER A 453 0.82 26.02 -1.52
C SER A 453 1.35 26.81 -0.33
N VAL A 454 1.52 28.11 -0.50
CA VAL A 454 1.99 29.02 0.58
C VAL A 454 1.14 30.27 0.62
N GLY A 455 1.04 30.90 1.79
CA GLY A 455 0.14 32.04 2.00
C GLY A 455 -1.27 31.59 2.37
N THR A 456 -2.21 32.50 2.22
CA THR A 456 -3.65 32.25 2.42
C THR A 456 -4.19 31.49 1.21
N PRO A 457 -5.09 30.50 1.38
CA PRO A 457 -5.75 29.86 0.25
C PRO A 457 -6.40 30.91 -0.67
N GLY A 458 -6.14 30.83 -1.97
CA GLY A 458 -6.59 31.81 -2.96
C GLY A 458 -5.60 32.95 -3.29
N ASP A 459 -4.48 33.08 -2.56
CA ASP A 459 -3.45 34.10 -2.85
C ASP A 459 -2.73 33.88 -4.19
N GLY A 460 -2.93 32.71 -4.82
CA GLY A 460 -2.29 32.33 -6.06
C GLY A 460 -0.79 32.17 -5.90
N VAL A 461 -0.29 31.62 -4.78
CA VAL A 461 1.15 31.43 -4.59
C VAL A 461 1.48 29.99 -4.22
N VAL A 462 2.42 29.42 -4.97
CA VAL A 462 3.08 28.16 -4.63
C VAL A 462 4.58 28.36 -4.49
N THR A 463 5.22 27.47 -3.75
CA THR A 463 6.66 27.32 -3.77
C THR A 463 7.03 26.09 -4.57
N GLU A 464 8.04 26.20 -5.43
CA GLU A 464 8.64 25.06 -6.12
C GLU A 464 10.13 24.97 -5.78
N ARG A 465 10.55 23.82 -5.24
CA ARG A 465 11.93 23.56 -4.83
C ARG A 465 12.63 22.56 -5.73
N PHE A 466 13.80 22.95 -6.24
CA PHE A 466 14.74 22.14 -7.02
C PHE A 466 16.08 22.05 -6.28
N GLY A 467 16.34 20.93 -5.60
CA GLY A 467 17.55 20.79 -4.78
C GLY A 467 17.67 21.94 -3.75
N PRO A 468 18.76 22.73 -3.76
CA PRO A 468 18.92 23.86 -2.84
C PRO A 468 18.13 25.11 -3.25
N LEU A 469 17.63 25.18 -4.49
CA LEU A 469 16.91 26.34 -5.01
C LEU A 469 15.42 26.23 -4.68
N THR A 470 14.83 27.30 -4.15
CA THR A 470 13.37 27.42 -3.94
C THR A 470 12.87 28.69 -4.58
N PHE A 471 11.84 28.58 -5.41
CA PHE A 471 11.19 29.71 -6.07
C PHE A 471 9.78 29.89 -5.53
N ARG A 472 9.37 31.14 -5.30
CA ARG A 472 7.96 31.49 -5.11
C ARG A 472 7.38 31.81 -6.48
N ILE A 473 6.31 31.13 -6.82
CA ILE A 473 5.65 31.22 -8.12
C ILE A 473 4.25 31.77 -7.89
N GLY A 474 3.93 32.84 -8.60
CA GLY A 474 2.57 33.36 -8.69
C GLY A 474 1.80 32.52 -9.69
N LEU A 475 0.59 32.12 -9.35
CA LEU A 475 -0.36 31.40 -10.17
C LEU A 475 -1.52 32.32 -10.48
N THR A 476 -1.75 32.60 -11.76
CA THR A 476 -2.89 33.40 -12.20
C THR A 476 -3.53 32.77 -13.42
N VAL A 477 -4.86 32.87 -13.50
CA VAL A 477 -5.62 32.44 -14.67
C VAL A 477 -5.85 33.66 -15.55
N VAL A 478 -5.33 33.64 -16.77
CA VAL A 478 -5.45 34.71 -17.76
C VAL A 478 -5.96 34.09 -19.06
N ASP A 479 -7.10 34.55 -19.55
CA ASP A 479 -7.74 34.05 -20.77
C ASP A 479 -7.92 32.52 -20.80
N GLY A 480 -8.23 31.92 -19.65
CA GLY A 480 -8.37 30.46 -19.51
C GLY A 480 -7.04 29.68 -19.49
N ALA A 481 -5.89 30.35 -19.52
CA ALA A 481 -4.59 29.72 -19.36
C ALA A 481 -4.02 29.99 -17.95
N LEU A 482 -3.34 29.00 -17.39
CA LEU A 482 -2.64 29.13 -16.11
C LEU A 482 -1.22 29.66 -16.35
N THR A 483 -0.84 30.74 -15.67
CA THR A 483 0.49 31.34 -15.80
C THR A 483 1.31 31.23 -14.51
N TYR A 484 2.65 31.14 -14.64
CA TYR A 484 3.57 30.85 -13.53
C TYR A 484 4.73 31.86 -13.43
N PRO A 485 4.51 33.17 -13.25
CA PRO A 485 5.60 34.11 -13.02
C PRO A 485 6.39 33.76 -11.75
N VAL A 486 7.73 33.78 -11.85
CA VAL A 486 8.63 33.68 -10.68
C VAL A 486 8.63 35.03 -9.96
N LEU A 487 8.16 35.03 -8.71
CA LEU A 487 8.08 36.22 -7.86
C LEU A 487 9.40 36.47 -7.12
N SER A 488 10.00 35.42 -6.57
CA SER A 488 11.28 35.48 -5.86
C SER A 488 11.93 34.10 -5.77
N GLY A 489 13.20 34.06 -5.37
CA GLY A 489 13.97 32.82 -5.26
C GLY A 489 14.98 32.87 -4.12
N ARG A 490 15.39 31.70 -3.64
CA ARG A 490 16.46 31.54 -2.65
C ARG A 490 17.31 30.30 -2.96
N CYS A 491 18.57 30.33 -2.56
CA CYS A 491 19.47 29.18 -2.51
C CYS A 491 19.76 28.86 -1.04
N GLY A 492 19.19 27.78 -0.52
CA GLY A 492 19.18 27.51 0.92
C GLY A 492 18.52 28.67 1.69
N PRO A 493 19.20 29.28 2.68
CA PRO A 493 18.67 30.43 3.40
C PRO A 493 18.85 31.77 2.68
N LEU A 494 19.67 31.85 1.64
CA LEU A 494 20.07 33.12 1.01
C LEU A 494 19.12 33.50 -0.14
N PRO A 495 18.55 34.72 -0.16
CA PRO A 495 17.72 35.18 -1.27
C PRO A 495 18.56 35.35 -2.54
N ILE A 496 17.99 35.01 -3.70
CA ILE A 496 18.59 35.26 -5.01
C ILE A 496 18.34 36.73 -5.36
N PRO A 497 19.39 37.53 -5.62
CA PRO A 497 19.23 38.91 -6.06
C PRO A 497 18.39 39.02 -7.35
N ALA A 498 17.62 40.10 -7.51
CA ALA A 498 16.72 40.27 -8.66
C ALA A 498 17.42 40.17 -10.03
N TRP A 499 18.69 40.57 -10.12
CA TRP A 499 19.50 40.47 -11.35
C TRP A 499 19.98 39.04 -11.67
N LEU A 500 19.85 38.09 -10.74
CA LEU A 500 20.08 36.65 -10.94
C LEU A 500 18.80 35.83 -10.91
N LEU A 501 17.64 36.47 -10.71
CA LEU A 501 16.38 35.75 -10.62
C LEU A 501 15.94 35.32 -12.03
N PRO A 502 15.67 34.02 -12.28
CA PRO A 502 15.16 33.58 -13.55
C PRO A 502 13.76 34.16 -13.78
N ARG A 503 13.50 34.58 -15.02
CA ARG A 503 12.17 34.97 -15.48
C ARG A 503 11.51 33.77 -16.13
N SER A 504 10.29 33.48 -15.69
CA SER A 504 9.47 32.40 -16.22
C SER A 504 8.27 32.98 -16.94
N GLU A 505 8.20 32.75 -18.25
CA GLU A 505 7.02 32.98 -19.07
C GLU A 505 6.44 31.58 -19.32
N THR A 506 5.64 31.10 -18.37
CA THR A 506 5.01 29.78 -18.45
C THR A 506 3.51 29.94 -18.62
N THR A 507 2.95 29.16 -19.54
CA THR A 507 1.51 29.04 -19.75
C THR A 507 1.13 27.56 -19.83
N GLU A 508 0.01 27.21 -19.21
CA GLU A 508 -0.67 25.93 -19.39
C GLU A 508 -2.10 26.18 -19.86
N ALA A 509 -2.51 25.48 -20.91
CA ALA A 509 -3.82 25.62 -21.55
C ALA A 509 -4.30 24.22 -21.98
N ALA A 510 -5.41 24.14 -22.72
CA ALA A 510 -5.90 22.87 -23.26
C ALA A 510 -6.10 22.93 -24.78
N ASP A 511 -5.88 21.79 -25.42
CA ASP A 511 -6.25 21.50 -26.81
C ASP A 511 -7.08 20.21 -26.82
N GLY A 512 -8.41 20.37 -26.86
CA GLY A 512 -9.35 19.29 -26.58
C GLY A 512 -9.15 18.70 -25.19
N ASP A 513 -8.94 17.39 -25.12
CA ASP A 513 -8.71 16.65 -23.87
C ASP A 513 -7.23 16.67 -23.41
N ALA A 514 -6.33 17.24 -24.21
CA ALA A 514 -4.92 17.32 -23.86
C ALA A 514 -4.59 18.64 -23.14
N ALA A 515 -3.82 18.56 -22.07
CA ALA A 515 -3.21 19.72 -21.44
C ALA A 515 -1.96 20.13 -22.25
N THR A 516 -1.90 21.37 -22.71
CA THR A 516 -0.75 21.95 -23.41
C THR A 516 0.06 22.82 -22.48
N PHE A 517 1.39 22.81 -22.63
CA PHE A 517 2.27 23.65 -21.84
C PHE A 517 3.29 24.37 -22.73
N ASP A 518 3.63 25.59 -22.34
CA ASP A 518 4.76 26.37 -22.87
C ASP A 518 5.50 27.00 -21.71
N VAL A 519 6.68 26.47 -21.39
CA VAL A 519 7.50 26.84 -20.25
C VAL A 519 8.77 27.49 -20.78
N LYS A 520 8.85 28.82 -20.77
CA LYS A 520 10.03 29.57 -21.20
C LYS A 520 10.75 30.16 -19.99
N VAL A 521 11.99 29.69 -19.76
CA VAL A 521 12.86 30.18 -18.68
C VAL A 521 14.02 30.98 -19.27
N SER A 522 14.20 32.20 -18.77
CA SER A 522 15.29 33.09 -19.15
C SER A 522 15.99 33.67 -17.92
N LEU A 523 17.22 34.14 -18.10
CA LEU A 523 17.99 34.77 -17.03
C LEU A 523 18.48 36.16 -17.48
N PRO A 524 18.40 37.19 -16.62
CA PRO A 524 18.95 38.50 -16.94
C PRO A 524 20.43 38.39 -17.35
N GLY A 525 20.79 39.00 -18.48
CA GLY A 525 22.16 38.99 -19.01
C GLY A 525 22.65 37.68 -19.68
N ALA A 526 21.88 36.59 -19.62
CA ALA A 526 22.16 35.35 -20.37
C ALA A 526 21.10 35.04 -21.45
N GLY A 527 19.93 35.71 -21.39
CA GLY A 527 18.85 35.52 -22.35
C GLY A 527 18.07 34.23 -22.09
N LEU A 528 17.56 33.61 -23.16
CA LEU A 528 16.86 32.33 -23.09
C LEU A 528 17.79 31.26 -22.49
N LEU A 529 17.34 30.55 -21.46
CA LEU A 529 18.01 29.34 -21.01
C LEU A 529 17.41 28.13 -21.73
N VAL A 530 16.11 27.94 -21.56
CA VAL A 530 15.39 26.79 -22.11
C VAL A 530 13.90 27.13 -22.31
N ARG A 531 13.30 26.56 -23.36
CA ARG A 531 11.86 26.59 -23.59
C ARG A 531 11.36 25.19 -23.89
N TYR A 532 10.34 24.74 -23.16
CA TYR A 532 9.66 23.47 -23.39
C TYR A 532 8.24 23.74 -23.86
N ARG A 533 7.83 23.11 -24.96
CA ARG A 533 6.48 23.21 -25.49
C ARG A 533 5.93 21.85 -25.81
N GLY A 534 4.72 21.53 -25.41
CA GLY A 534 4.19 20.21 -25.65
C GLY A 534 2.74 20.04 -25.25
N ARG A 535 2.30 18.78 -25.35
CA ARG A 535 0.96 18.34 -24.94
C ARG A 535 1.09 17.10 -24.08
N LEU A 536 0.17 16.94 -23.15
CA LEU A 536 0.09 15.84 -22.20
C LEU A 536 -1.36 15.31 -22.17
N THR A 537 -1.49 14.00 -22.04
CA THR A 537 -2.75 13.29 -21.75
C THR A 537 -2.57 12.42 -20.51
N PRO A 538 -3.63 12.18 -19.72
CA PRO A 538 -3.53 11.36 -18.53
C PRO A 538 -3.25 9.90 -18.91
N ASP A 539 -2.35 9.25 -18.18
CA ASP A 539 -2.15 7.80 -18.29
C ASP A 539 -3.20 7.11 -17.41
N GLY A 540 -4.23 6.49 -18.01
CA GLY A 540 -5.14 5.55 -17.34
C GLY A 540 -6.11 6.15 -16.32
#